data_AF-A0A7C3QHD1-F1
#
_entry.id   AF-A0A7C3QHD1-F1
#
_cell.length_a   1.000
_cell.length_b   1.000
_cell.length_c   1.000
_cell.angle_alpha   90.00
_cell.angle_beta   90.00
_cell.angle_gamma   90.00
#
_symmetry.space_group_name_H-M   'P 1'
#
loop_
_entity.id
_entity.type
_entity.pdbx_description
1 polymer ?
#
loop_
_entity_poly.entity_id
_entity_poly.type
_entity_poly.pdbx_seq_one_letter_code
_entity_poly.pdbx_strand_id
1 'polypeptide(L)'
;GIGFPAEPALSGVRGTLDDETWLYQAEEWQVALEFQTEDSAQKSLLGIVFGPPVAAWQVRWQHADKRVWRTATDETGAFEIPNVQPGEYDLILQSDETEINILSLAV
;
A
#
# COMPACT_ATOMS: atom_id res chain seq x y z
N GLY A 1 -18.67 -16.74 -23.32
CA GLY A 1 -17.39 -16.85 -22.60
C GLY A 1 -17.26 -15.61 -21.75
N ILE A 2 -17.34 -15.77 -20.43
CA ILE A 2 -17.11 -14.67 -19.50
C ILE A 2 -15.78 -14.96 -18.82
N GLY A 3 -14.73 -14.31 -19.32
CA GLY A 3 -13.45 -14.25 -18.64
C GLY A 3 -13.60 -13.27 -17.49
N PHE A 4 -13.45 -13.76 -16.27
CA PHE A 4 -13.27 -12.91 -15.10
C PHE A 4 -12.01 -12.03 -15.34
N PRO A 5 -12.00 -10.76 -14.90
CA PRO A 5 -10.77 -9.96 -14.93
C PRO A 5 -9.70 -10.73 -14.15
N ALA A 6 -8.49 -10.79 -14.72
CA ALA A 6 -7.36 -11.44 -14.11
C ALA A 6 -7.25 -11.01 -12.64
N GLU A 7 -7.30 -11.98 -11.74
CA GLU A 7 -6.84 -11.78 -10.37
C GLU A 7 -5.47 -11.09 -10.44
N PRO A 8 -5.24 -9.94 -9.79
CA PRO A 8 -3.88 -9.46 -9.65
C PRO A 8 -3.12 -10.55 -8.89
N ALA A 9 -2.28 -11.28 -9.61
CA ALA A 9 -1.40 -12.29 -9.06
C ALA A 9 -0.26 -11.58 -8.31
N LEU A 10 -0.58 -10.94 -7.19
CA LEU A 10 0.42 -10.49 -6.23
C LEU A 10 0.64 -11.62 -5.23
N SER A 11 1.46 -12.59 -5.64
CA SER A 11 2.09 -13.51 -4.70
C SER A 11 3.18 -12.74 -3.95
N GLY A 12 2.77 -11.83 -3.07
CA GLY A 12 3.69 -11.16 -2.14
C GLY A 12 4.37 -12.22 -1.29
N VAL A 13 5.69 -12.35 -1.41
CA VAL A 13 6.47 -13.12 -0.45
C VAL A 13 6.39 -12.36 0.87
N ARG A 14 5.69 -12.91 1.86
CA ARG A 14 5.67 -12.41 3.25
C ARG A 14 7.06 -12.59 3.86
N GLY A 15 7.99 -11.70 3.51
CA GLY A 15 9.29 -11.56 4.15
C GLY A 15 9.18 -10.50 5.24
N THR A 16 9.08 -10.93 6.49
CA THR A 16 9.24 -10.05 7.66
C THR A 16 10.71 -9.68 7.76
N LEU A 17 11.09 -8.42 7.49
CA LEU A 17 12.39 -7.90 7.93
C LEU A 17 12.42 -7.84 9.48
N ASP A 18 11.26 -7.51 10.06
CA ASP A 18 10.84 -7.63 11.46
C ASP A 18 9.33 -8.00 11.48
N ASP A 19 8.75 -8.46 12.61
CA ASP A 19 7.37 -9.01 12.72
C ASP A 19 6.23 -8.06 12.25
N GLU A 20 6.53 -6.79 11.91
CA GLU A 20 5.56 -5.71 11.69
C GLU A 20 5.67 -5.03 10.30
N THR A 21 6.62 -5.44 9.45
CA THR A 21 6.78 -4.88 8.09
C THR A 21 6.31 -5.87 7.03
N TRP A 22 5.45 -5.42 6.12
CA TRP A 22 5.00 -6.18 4.94
C TRP A 22 5.74 -5.74 3.69
N LEU A 23 6.29 -6.70 2.94
CA LEU A 23 6.96 -6.46 1.66
C LEU A 23 6.13 -7.04 0.50
N TYR A 24 5.87 -6.21 -0.49
CA TYR A 24 5.19 -6.56 -1.74
C TYR A 24 6.13 -6.31 -2.91
N GLN A 25 6.01 -7.15 -3.95
CA GLN A 25 6.78 -7.00 -5.17
C GLN A 25 5.85 -7.10 -6.38
N ALA A 26 6.04 -6.19 -7.34
CA ALA A 26 5.36 -6.15 -8.61
C ALA A 26 6.37 -5.78 -9.71
N GLU A 27 6.77 -6.76 -10.51
CA GLU A 27 7.81 -6.59 -11.54
C GLU A 27 9.14 -6.07 -10.96
N GLU A 28 9.54 -4.85 -11.31
CA GLU A 28 10.73 -4.15 -10.80
C GLU A 28 10.46 -3.32 -9.55
N TRP A 29 9.19 -3.17 -9.16
CA TRP A 29 8.76 -2.37 -8.03
C TRP A 29 8.68 -3.21 -6.76
N GLN A 30 9.10 -2.62 -5.65
CA GLN A 30 8.88 -3.17 -4.32
C GLN A 30 8.18 -2.15 -3.45
N VAL A 31 7.28 -2.60 -2.58
CA VAL A 31 6.57 -1.75 -1.63
C VAL A 31 6.75 -2.35 -0.25
N ALA A 32 7.36 -1.60 0.66
CA ALA A 32 7.38 -1.96 2.07
C ALA A 32 6.34 -1.13 2.81
N LEU A 33 5.55 -1.79 3.66
CA LEU A 33 4.49 -1.19 4.47
C LEU A 33 4.69 -1.54 5.93
N GLU A 34 4.36 -0.61 6.82
CA GLU A 34 4.42 -0.83 8.27
C GLU A 34 3.32 -0.04 8.97
N PHE A 35 2.67 -0.66 9.97
CA PHE A 35 1.77 0.06 10.86
C PHE A 35 2.51 0.47 12.12
N GLN A 36 2.66 1.77 12.35
CA GLN A 36 3.17 2.29 13.61
C GLN A 36 2.03 2.63 14.56
N THR A 37 2.18 2.23 15.82
CA THR A 37 1.26 2.62 16.89
C THR A 37 1.76 3.93 17.51
N GLU A 38 1.03 5.02 17.30
CA GLU A 38 1.39 6.34 17.86
C GLU A 38 0.93 6.46 19.32
N ASP A 39 -0.27 5.94 19.61
CA ASP A 39 -0.89 5.86 20.93
C ASP A 39 -1.72 4.57 21.02
N SER A 40 -2.22 4.20 22.21
CA SER A 40 -2.93 2.93 22.43
C SER A 40 -4.18 2.69 21.54
N ALA A 41 -4.63 3.68 20.77
CA ALA A 41 -5.77 3.58 19.87
C ALA A 41 -5.53 4.11 18.45
N GLN A 42 -4.36 4.70 18.16
CA GLN A 42 -4.08 5.34 16.88
C GLN A 42 -2.91 4.66 16.19
N LYS A 43 -3.15 4.26 14.94
CA LYS A 43 -2.14 3.69 14.05
C LYS A 43 -1.94 4.61 12.85
N SER A 44 -0.71 4.63 12.34
CA SER A 44 -0.35 5.24 11.07
C SER A 44 0.22 4.17 10.16
N LEU A 45 -0.15 4.21 8.88
CA LEU A 45 0.47 3.36 7.84
C LEU A 45 1.62 4.14 7.22
N LEU A 46 2.83 3.63 7.39
CA LEU A 46 3.98 4.05 6.62
C LEU A 46 4.16 3.15 5.42
N GLY A 47 4.57 3.74 4.31
CA GLY A 47 5.00 2.98 3.16
C GLY A 47 6.14 3.62 2.41
N ILE A 48 6.94 2.77 1.75
CA ILE A 48 7.99 3.18 0.85
C ILE A 48 7.92 2.34 -0.43
N VAL A 49 7.91 3.03 -1.57
CA VAL A 49 7.98 2.42 -2.90
C VAL A 49 9.41 2.49 -3.38
N PHE A 50 9.94 1.36 -3.84
CA PHE A 50 11.26 1.24 -4.43
C PHE A 50 11.12 0.95 -5.93
N GLY A 51 11.98 1.60 -6.71
CA GLY A 51 12.07 1.48 -8.17
C GLY A 51 12.34 2.84 -8.82
N PRO A 52 12.49 2.92 -10.14
CA PRO A 52 12.67 4.19 -10.85
C PRO A 52 11.52 4.50 -11.84
N PRO A 53 10.88 5.70 -11.80
CA PRO A 53 10.88 6.72 -10.75
C PRO A 53 9.79 6.50 -9.70
N VAL A 54 10.05 6.81 -8.41
CA VAL A 54 9.10 6.63 -7.29
C VAL A 54 8.48 7.92 -6.76
N ALA A 55 8.91 9.08 -7.25
CA ALA A 55 8.39 10.36 -6.80
C ALA A 55 6.99 10.65 -7.37
N ALA A 56 6.13 11.27 -6.56
CA ALA A 56 4.80 11.74 -6.95
C ALA A 56 3.82 10.64 -7.42
N TRP A 57 4.03 9.39 -7.00
CA TRP A 57 3.01 8.34 -7.17
C TRP A 57 1.79 8.70 -6.35
N GLN A 58 0.62 8.63 -6.97
CA GLN A 58 -0.64 8.81 -6.26
C GLN A 58 -0.91 7.60 -5.39
N VAL A 59 -1.11 7.85 -4.11
CA VAL A 59 -1.44 6.84 -3.10
C VAL A 59 -2.91 7.00 -2.76
N ARG A 60 -3.68 5.93 -2.92
CA ARG A 60 -5.10 5.86 -2.58
C ARG A 60 -5.33 4.74 -1.58
N TRP A 61 -5.86 5.11 -0.41
CA TRP A 61 -6.19 4.19 0.68
C TRP A 61 -7.70 4.14 0.83
N GLN A 62 -8.29 2.99 0.56
CA GLN A 62 -9.73 2.83 0.43
C GLN A 62 -10.26 1.82 1.45
N HIS A 63 -11.13 2.28 2.34
CA HIS A 63 -11.88 1.41 3.25
C HIS A 63 -13.05 0.73 2.52
N ALA A 64 -13.44 -0.46 2.97
CA ALA A 64 -14.63 -1.18 2.47
C ALA A 64 -15.91 -0.30 2.50
N ASP A 65 -16.09 0.54 3.52
CA ASP A 65 -17.21 1.51 3.64
C ASP A 65 -17.04 2.79 2.78
N LYS A 66 -16.20 2.75 1.75
CA LYS A 66 -15.97 3.83 0.76
C LYS A 66 -15.28 5.09 1.28
N ARG A 67 -14.65 5.06 2.46
CA ARG A 67 -13.75 6.16 2.87
C ARG A 67 -12.48 6.06 2.03
N VAL A 68 -12.19 7.12 1.26
CA VAL A 68 -10.99 7.20 0.43
C VAL A 68 -10.10 8.29 0.97
N TRP A 69 -8.88 7.92 1.34
CA TRP A 69 -7.78 8.84 1.63
C TRP A 69 -6.84 8.89 0.44
N ARG A 70 -6.24 10.07 0.20
CA ARG A 70 -5.31 10.28 -0.91
C ARG A 70 -4.08 11.04 -0.42
N THR A 71 -2.92 10.58 -0.85
CA THR A 71 -1.64 11.28 -0.67
C THR A 71 -0.76 11.01 -1.90
N ALA A 72 0.47 11.47 -1.88
CA ALA A 72 1.47 11.14 -2.89
C ALA A 72 2.77 10.72 -2.21
N THR A 73 3.58 9.93 -2.92
CA THR A 73 4.94 9.65 -2.48
C THR A 73 5.83 10.89 -2.61
N ASP A 74 6.77 11.03 -1.68
CA ASP A 74 7.82 12.04 -1.75
C ASP A 74 8.95 11.65 -2.72
N GLU A 75 10.01 12.46 -2.78
CA GLU A 75 11.17 12.25 -3.66
C GLU A 75 11.91 10.92 -3.40
N THR A 76 11.70 10.30 -2.24
CA THR A 76 12.29 9.02 -1.85
C THR A 76 11.35 7.84 -2.07
N GLY A 77 10.12 8.09 -2.53
CA GLY A 77 9.08 7.07 -2.67
C GLY A 77 8.30 6.80 -1.38
N ALA A 78 8.53 7.57 -0.32
CA ALA A 78 7.88 7.38 0.97
C ALA A 78 6.51 8.08 1.04
N PHE A 79 5.59 7.51 1.82
CA PHE A 79 4.29 8.10 2.11
C PHE A 79 3.79 7.70 3.50
N GLU A 80 2.87 8.49 4.03
CA GLU A 80 2.21 8.25 5.32
C GLU A 80 0.69 8.43 5.19
N ILE A 81 -0.06 7.56 5.86
CA ILE A 81 -1.50 7.69 6.07
C ILE A 81 -1.74 7.71 7.58
N PRO A 82 -2.07 8.88 8.16
CA PRO A 82 -2.25 8.99 9.58
C PRO A 82 -3.64 8.57 10.04
N ASN A 83 -3.78 8.21 11.32
CA ASN A 83 -5.07 7.94 11.98
C ASN A 83 -5.89 6.81 11.33
N VAL A 84 -5.22 5.73 10.88
CA VAL A 84 -5.86 4.56 10.30
C VAL A 84 -6.76 3.89 11.34
N GLN A 85 -8.05 3.82 11.03
CA GLN A 85 -9.02 3.12 11.87
C GLN A 85 -8.95 1.62 11.62
N PRO A 86 -9.29 0.77 12.60
CA PRO A 86 -9.40 -0.68 12.40
C PRO A 86 -10.36 -1.01 11.26
N GLY A 87 -10.00 -1.97 10.42
CA GLY A 87 -10.81 -2.36 9.26
C GLY A 87 -10.00 -3.00 8.13
N GLU A 88 -10.68 -3.25 7.02
CA GLU A 88 -10.10 -3.80 5.80
C GLU A 88 -9.99 -2.72 4.72
N TYR A 89 -8.82 -2.65 4.09
CA TYR A 89 -8.48 -1.60 3.15
C TYR A 89 -7.78 -2.13 1.90
N ASP A 90 -7.99 -1.40 0.80
CA ASP A 90 -7.21 -1.52 -0.41
C ASP A 90 -6.25 -0.32 -0.52
N LEU A 91 -4.99 -0.60 -0.79
CA LEU A 91 -3.96 0.39 -1.10
C LEU A 91 -3.65 0.34 -2.59
N ILE A 92 -3.78 1.47 -3.26
CA ILE A 92 -3.55 1.61 -4.69
C ILE A 92 -2.49 2.68 -4.89
N LEU A 93 -1.39 2.28 -5.52
CA LEU A 93 -0.25 3.14 -5.84
C LEU A 93 -0.21 3.30 -7.36
N GLN A 94 -0.23 4.54 -7.84
CA GLN A 94 -0.38 4.83 -9.27
C GLN A 94 0.62 5.88 -9.74
N SER A 95 1.32 5.58 -10.83
CA SER A 95 2.07 6.52 -11.65
C SER A 95 1.46 6.62 -13.06
N ASP A 96 2.08 7.39 -13.95
CA ASP A 96 1.68 7.44 -15.37
C ASP A 96 1.85 6.08 -16.09
N GLU A 97 2.77 5.24 -15.62
CA GLU A 97 3.18 4.01 -16.32
C GLU A 97 2.72 2.73 -15.60
N THR A 98 2.42 2.81 -14.30
CA THR A 98 2.20 1.61 -13.47
C THR A 98 1.11 1.84 -12.44
N GLU A 99 0.35 0.78 -12.13
CA GLU A 99 -0.57 0.72 -11.00
C GLU A 99 -0.31 -0.56 -10.18
N ILE A 100 -0.08 -0.39 -8.88
CA ILE A 100 0.09 -1.49 -7.91
C ILE A 100 -1.12 -1.49 -6.99
N ASN A 101 -1.79 -2.63 -6.88
CA ASN A 101 -3.01 -2.80 -6.09
C ASN A 101 -2.77 -3.81 -4.95
N ILE A 102 -2.61 -3.35 -3.72
CA ILE A 102 -2.45 -4.21 -2.54
C ILE A 102 -3.82 -4.29 -1.85
N LEU A 103 -4.44 -5.46 -1.92
CA LEU A 103 -5.84 -5.66 -1.52
C LEU A 103 -5.96 -6.29 -0.13
N SER A 104 -7.08 -6.00 0.55
CA SER A 104 -7.47 -6.63 1.80
C SER A 104 -6.41 -6.54 2.91
N LEU A 105 -5.80 -5.37 3.09
CA LEU A 105 -4.93 -5.05 4.21
C LEU A 105 -5.78 -4.88 5.48
N ALA A 106 -5.51 -5.72 6.49
CA ALA A 106 -6.18 -5.69 7.79
C ALA A 106 -5.38 -4.88 8.81
N VAL A 107 -6.07 -4.00 9.54
CA VAL A 107 -5.50 -3.08 10.55
C VAL A 107 -6.15 -3.28 11.91
#